data_AF-A2YLT9-F1
#
_entry.id   AF-A2YLT9-F1
#
_cell.length_a   1.000
_cell.length_b   1.000
_cell.length_c   1.000
_cell.angle_alpha   90.00
_cell.angle_beta   90.00
_cell.angle_gamma   90.00
#
_symmetry.space_group_name_H-M   'P 1'
#
loop_
_entity.id
_entity.type
_entity.pdbx_description
1 polymer ?
#
loop_
_entity_poly.entity_id
_entity_poly.type
_entity_poly.pdbx_seq_one_letter_code
_entity_poly.pdbx_strand_id
1 'polypeptide(L)'
;MALPRRSSPRSSRPIIHRAVDAKGKKPSGGSPPVNKMSSAPAAPAVSFQKGDEVRVRTPVGRLGTTALRLVMWLGAVVVSDADDGHLEVIYNGNFPRDDPFRTVLVAVKDVKLPAPRPAPTPANMVAPRPTTAGKSLPRLKMQMLEKKQLRANSEALLAL
;
A
#
# COMPACT_ATOMS: atom_id res chain seq x y z
N MET A 1 -50.58 33.25 28.17
CA MET A 1 -49.99 32.05 28.80
C MET A 1 -48.53 31.96 28.38
N ALA A 2 -47.60 31.99 29.34
CA ALA A 2 -46.15 32.01 29.12
C ALA A 2 -45.53 30.73 29.69
N LEU A 3 -44.61 30.11 28.95
CA LEU A 3 -43.71 29.06 29.45
C LEU A 3 -42.27 29.62 29.50
N PRO A 4 -41.52 29.43 30.61
CA PRO A 4 -40.16 29.94 30.73
C PRO A 4 -39.15 29.07 29.97
N ARG A 5 -38.33 29.71 29.14
CA ARG A 5 -37.17 29.08 28.47
C ARG A 5 -36.05 28.91 29.49
N ARG A 6 -35.69 27.65 29.76
CA ARG A 6 -34.52 27.26 30.55
C ARG A 6 -33.25 27.90 29.99
N SER A 7 -32.62 28.75 30.80
CA SER A 7 -31.25 29.23 30.63
C SER A 7 -30.26 28.10 30.90
N SER A 8 -29.40 27.77 29.92
CA SER A 8 -28.25 26.89 30.11
C SER A 8 -27.12 27.65 30.83
N PRO A 9 -26.48 27.09 31.87
CA PRO A 9 -25.38 27.76 32.56
C PRO A 9 -24.04 27.56 31.84
N ARG A 10 -23.33 28.69 31.69
CA ARG A 10 -21.93 28.83 32.13
C ARG A 10 -20.85 28.08 31.33
N SER A 11 -20.47 28.69 30.19
CA SER A 11 -19.13 28.50 29.61
C SER A 11 -18.11 29.22 30.51
N SER A 12 -17.57 28.52 31.50
CA SER A 12 -16.42 28.97 32.29
C SER A 12 -15.16 28.37 31.67
N ARG A 13 -14.44 29.18 30.88
CA ARG A 13 -13.03 28.91 30.56
C ARG A 13 -12.18 29.28 31.78
N PRO A 14 -11.18 28.47 32.14
CA PRO A 14 -9.98 29.00 32.77
C PRO A 14 -8.80 28.94 31.79
N ILE A 15 -8.25 30.13 31.58
CA ILE A 15 -6.97 30.45 30.97
C ILE A 15 -5.89 29.83 31.86
N ILE A 16 -5.11 28.87 31.35
CA ILE A 16 -4.02 28.27 32.11
C ILE A 16 -2.86 29.27 32.15
N HIS A 17 -2.78 30.01 33.25
CA HIS A 17 -1.62 30.79 33.63
C HIS A 17 -0.51 29.84 34.12
N ARG A 18 0.68 30.04 33.54
CA ARG A 18 1.96 29.47 33.96
C ARG A 18 2.27 29.93 35.39
N ALA A 19 2.41 29.00 36.33
CA ALA A 19 2.92 29.27 37.68
C ALA A 19 3.99 28.25 38.04
N VAL A 20 5.12 28.81 38.49
CA VAL A 20 6.32 28.18 39.02
C VAL A 20 6.12 27.79 40.50
N ASP A 21 7.07 26.97 40.98
CA ASP A 21 7.50 26.76 42.37
C ASP A 21 7.13 25.48 43.14
N ALA A 22 8.20 24.70 43.36
CA ALA A 22 8.75 24.24 44.64
C ALA A 22 8.05 23.16 45.51
N LYS A 23 8.82 22.05 45.67
CA LYS A 23 9.18 21.35 46.93
C LYS A 23 8.08 20.58 47.70
N GLY A 24 8.20 19.25 47.75
CA GLY A 24 7.61 18.48 48.85
C GLY A 24 7.59 16.95 48.74
N LYS A 25 8.51 16.31 49.49
CA LYS A 25 8.43 14.97 50.13
C LYS A 25 8.31 13.67 49.31
N LYS A 26 9.39 12.89 49.41
CA LYS A 26 9.46 11.41 49.32
C LYS A 26 8.75 10.78 50.53
N PRO A 27 8.15 9.60 50.38
CA PRO A 27 8.66 8.45 51.13
C PRO A 27 8.88 7.20 50.26
N SER A 28 9.79 6.38 50.76
CA SER A 28 10.23 5.08 50.27
C SER A 28 9.10 4.08 49.99
N GLY A 29 9.18 3.40 48.85
CA GLY A 29 8.45 2.16 48.55
C GLY A 29 9.17 1.45 47.40
N GLY A 30 9.58 0.20 47.61
CA GLY A 30 10.63 -0.48 46.84
C GLY A 30 10.33 -0.80 45.37
N SER A 31 11.40 -0.96 44.59
CA SER A 31 11.47 -1.93 43.49
C SER A 31 11.85 -3.31 44.06
N PRO A 32 11.85 -4.46 43.33
CA PRO A 32 11.53 -4.76 41.91
C PRO A 32 10.52 -5.96 41.80
N PRO A 33 10.19 -6.60 40.64
CA PRO A 33 10.97 -6.70 39.39
C PRO A 33 10.25 -6.40 38.07
N VAL A 34 11.14 -6.18 37.11
CA VAL A 34 10.94 -6.14 35.66
C VAL A 34 10.30 -7.45 35.23
N ASN A 35 8.98 -7.42 35.02
CA ASN A 35 8.27 -8.51 34.38
C ASN A 35 7.95 -8.03 32.96
N LYS A 36 8.77 -8.47 32.02
CA LYS A 36 8.64 -8.31 30.57
C LYS A 36 7.20 -8.68 30.14
N MET A 37 6.31 -7.70 30.07
CA MET A 37 4.99 -7.90 29.49
C MET A 37 5.11 -7.67 27.99
N SER A 38 5.24 -8.77 27.27
CA SER A 38 4.81 -8.96 25.89
C SER A 38 5.12 -7.81 24.93
N SER A 39 6.39 -7.69 24.52
CA SER A 39 6.63 -7.23 23.17
C SER A 39 6.06 -8.31 22.25
N ALA A 40 4.88 -8.04 21.67
CA ALA A 40 4.51 -8.60 20.37
C ALA A 40 5.77 -8.62 19.49
N PRO A 41 6.00 -9.65 18.65
CA PRO A 41 7.23 -9.74 17.87
C PRO A 41 7.43 -8.39 17.20
N ALA A 42 8.47 -7.67 17.65
CA ALA A 42 8.83 -6.40 17.07
C ALA A 42 9.02 -6.74 15.60
N ALA A 43 8.13 -6.22 14.75
CA ALA A 43 8.31 -6.29 13.33
C ALA A 43 9.78 -5.93 13.09
N PRO A 44 10.52 -6.72 12.29
CA PRO A 44 11.95 -6.51 12.10
C PRO A 44 12.17 -5.02 11.96
N ALA A 45 13.01 -4.43 12.82
CA ALA A 45 13.23 -3.00 12.83
C ALA A 45 13.87 -2.65 11.48
N VAL A 46 13.02 -2.34 10.50
CA VAL A 46 13.45 -2.03 9.14
C VAL A 46 14.07 -0.64 9.24
N SER A 47 15.39 -0.60 9.23
CA SER A 47 16.13 0.65 9.06
C SER A 47 16.18 0.99 7.58
N PHE A 48 15.98 2.27 7.28
CA PHE A 48 16.13 2.81 5.94
C PHE A 48 17.37 3.69 5.93
N GLN A 49 18.12 3.65 4.84
CA GLN A 49 19.32 4.45 4.62
C GLN A 49 19.08 5.45 3.50
N LYS A 50 19.86 6.54 3.51
CA LYS A 50 19.87 7.51 2.41
C LYS A 50 20.20 6.81 1.09
N GLY A 51 19.40 7.06 0.07
CA GLY A 51 19.52 6.45 -1.26
C GLY A 51 18.72 5.17 -1.44
N ASP A 52 18.10 4.62 -0.38
CA ASP A 52 17.28 3.43 -0.51
C ASP A 52 16.05 3.70 -1.40
N GLU A 53 15.80 2.78 -2.34
CA GLU A 53 14.52 2.71 -3.02
C GLU A 53 13.47 2.12 -2.08
N VAL A 54 12.37 2.83 -1.88
CA VAL A 54 11.29 2.46 -0.98
C VAL A 54 9.93 2.56 -1.69
N ARG A 55 8.90 1.97 -1.09
CA ARG A 55 7.52 2.23 -1.49
C ARG A 55 6.78 2.97 -0.38
N VAL A 56 6.07 4.03 -0.76
CA VAL A 56 5.37 4.93 0.16
C VAL A 56 3.87 4.87 -0.04
N ARG A 57 3.13 4.68 1.04
CA ARG A 57 1.66 4.66 1.08
C ARG A 57 1.10 6.07 0.93
N THR A 58 0.63 6.36 -0.26
CA THR A 58 0.30 7.72 -0.71
C THR A 58 -1.18 7.84 -1.06
N PRO A 59 -1.94 8.73 -0.42
CA PRO A 59 -3.29 9.06 -0.84
C PRO A 59 -3.24 9.84 -2.17
N VAL A 60 -3.87 9.30 -3.21
CA VAL A 60 -3.83 9.87 -4.57
C VAL A 60 -5.14 10.53 -5.02
N GLY A 61 -6.22 10.37 -4.25
CA GLY A 61 -7.51 10.97 -4.56
C GLY A 61 -8.63 10.50 -3.64
N ARG A 62 -9.84 10.96 -3.92
CA ARG A 62 -11.08 10.50 -3.28
C ARG A 62 -11.84 9.59 -4.23
N LEU A 63 -12.55 8.61 -3.67
CA LEU A 63 -13.40 7.71 -4.46
C LEU A 63 -14.83 8.27 -4.52
N GLY A 64 -15.10 9.05 -5.57
CA GLY A 64 -16.41 9.68 -5.80
C GLY A 64 -16.78 10.71 -4.72
N THR A 65 -18.05 10.72 -4.32
CA THR A 65 -18.57 11.57 -3.22
C THR A 65 -18.33 10.96 -1.83
N THR A 66 -17.75 9.77 -1.77
CA THR A 66 -17.51 9.05 -0.51
C THR A 66 -16.35 9.69 0.27
N ALA A 67 -16.36 9.52 1.59
CA ALA A 67 -15.22 9.85 2.45
C ALA A 67 -13.99 8.94 2.24
N LEU A 68 -14.11 7.91 1.40
CA LEU A 68 -13.04 6.97 1.08
C LEU A 68 -11.95 7.63 0.22
N ARG A 69 -10.70 7.31 0.52
CA ARG A 69 -9.52 7.79 -0.23
C ARG A 69 -8.89 6.64 -0.99
N LEU A 70 -8.53 6.91 -2.25
CA LEU A 70 -7.68 6.02 -3.01
C LEU A 70 -6.25 6.15 -2.50
N VAL A 71 -5.65 5.04 -2.10
CA VAL A 71 -4.28 4.96 -1.58
C VAL A 71 -3.46 4.02 -2.44
N MET A 72 -2.32 4.50 -2.94
CA MET A 72 -1.39 3.73 -3.75
C MET A 72 -0.04 3.62 -3.05
N TRP A 73 0.71 2.55 -3.31
CA TRP A 73 2.10 2.45 -2.90
C TRP A 73 2.98 2.94 -4.06
N LEU A 74 3.58 4.11 -3.93
CA LEU A 74 4.42 4.72 -4.97
C LEU A 74 5.90 4.48 -4.68
N GLY A 75 6.72 4.35 -5.72
CA GLY A 75 8.17 4.27 -5.55
C GLY A 75 8.73 5.63 -5.11
N ALA A 76 9.74 5.63 -4.27
CA ALA A 76 10.46 6.82 -3.84
C ALA A 76 11.90 6.47 -3.45
N VAL A 77 12.76 7.47 -3.37
CA VAL A 77 14.15 7.37 -2.88
C VAL A 77 14.29 8.17 -1.60
N VAL A 78 14.95 7.58 -0.60
CA VAL A 78 15.21 8.23 0.69
C VAL A 78 16.31 9.28 0.55
N VAL A 79 16.07 10.50 1.01
CA VAL A 79 17.01 11.64 0.95
C VAL A 79 17.70 11.88 2.28
N SER A 80 16.96 11.76 3.38
CA SER A 80 17.48 11.79 4.74
C SER A 80 16.98 10.57 5.51
N ASP A 81 17.74 10.18 6.53
CA ASP A 81 17.39 9.13 7.46
C ASP A 81 16.17 9.49 8.33
N ALA A 82 15.73 8.51 9.12
CA ALA A 82 14.52 8.61 9.91
C ALA A 82 14.73 9.47 11.16
N ASP A 83 14.64 10.79 11.01
CA ASP A 83 14.59 11.73 12.12
C ASP A 83 13.17 11.75 12.72
N ASP A 84 13.06 11.56 14.04
CA ASP A 84 11.79 11.59 14.77
C ASP A 84 10.68 10.67 14.20
N GLY A 85 11.07 9.55 13.57
CA GLY A 85 10.14 8.58 12.99
C GLY A 85 9.56 8.96 11.63
N HIS A 86 10.14 9.95 10.95
CA HIS A 86 9.80 10.36 9.58
C HIS A 86 11.04 10.33 8.69
N LEU A 87 10.88 9.91 7.45
CA LEU A 87 11.92 9.97 6.42
C LEU A 87 11.59 11.10 5.45
N GLU A 88 12.60 11.79 4.96
CA GLU A 88 12.45 12.60 3.76
C GLU A 88 12.67 11.72 2.53
N VAL A 89 11.70 11.74 1.62
CA VAL A 89 11.75 10.96 0.38
C VAL A 89 11.42 11.83 -0.82
N ILE A 90 12.02 11.52 -1.97
CA ILE A 90 11.61 12.05 -3.28
C ILE A 90 10.94 10.92 -4.04
N TYR A 91 9.75 11.17 -4.57
CA TYR A 91 8.99 10.15 -5.28
C TYR A 91 9.54 9.90 -6.69
N ASN A 92 9.45 8.64 -7.12
CA ASN A 92 9.75 8.24 -8.49
C ASN A 92 8.49 8.50 -9.33
N GLY A 93 8.42 9.66 -9.99
CA GLY A 93 7.34 10.01 -10.91
C GLY A 93 6.81 11.43 -10.68
N ASN A 94 5.58 11.68 -11.13
CA ASN A 94 4.96 13.01 -11.07
C ASN A 94 4.13 13.21 -9.79
N PHE A 95 4.70 12.81 -8.65
CA PHE A 95 4.13 13.08 -7.35
C PHE A 95 5.19 13.77 -6.50
N PRO A 96 4.80 14.73 -5.66
CA PRO A 96 3.50 15.40 -5.64
C PRO A 96 3.28 16.30 -6.87
N ARG A 97 2.02 16.62 -7.18
CA ARG A 97 1.62 17.20 -8.49
C ARG A 97 2.21 18.59 -8.77
N ASP A 98 2.44 19.37 -7.73
CA ASP A 98 2.87 20.76 -7.86
C ASP A 98 4.37 20.87 -8.13
N ASP A 99 5.16 19.95 -7.56
CA ASP A 99 6.61 19.89 -7.72
C ASP A 99 7.07 18.44 -7.51
N PRO A 100 7.41 17.70 -8.58
CA PRO A 100 7.81 16.29 -8.51
C PRO A 100 9.15 16.03 -7.83
N PHE A 101 10.03 17.04 -7.73
CA PHE A 101 11.38 16.86 -7.19
C PHE A 101 11.49 17.28 -5.71
N ARG A 102 10.40 17.76 -5.11
CA ARG A 102 10.40 18.14 -3.70
C ARG A 102 10.55 16.93 -2.78
N THR A 103 11.28 17.13 -1.69
CA THR A 103 11.32 16.18 -0.58
C THR A 103 10.00 16.19 0.17
N VAL A 104 9.54 15.02 0.59
CA VAL A 104 8.32 14.83 1.36
C VAL A 104 8.64 14.06 2.63
N LEU A 105 8.21 14.60 3.78
CA LEU A 105 8.30 13.91 5.06
C LEU A 105 7.22 12.83 5.16
N VAL A 106 7.63 11.60 5.42
CA VAL A 106 6.77 10.42 5.45
C VAL A 106 7.04 9.62 6.70
N ALA A 107 5.98 9.25 7.43
CA ALA A 107 6.12 8.42 8.61
C ALA A 107 6.64 7.02 8.23
N VAL A 108 7.60 6.49 9.00
CA VAL A 108 8.24 5.17 8.78
C VAL A 108 7.19 4.05 8.56
N LYS A 109 6.06 4.11 9.29
CA LYS A 109 4.95 3.15 9.20
C LYS A 109 4.25 3.09 7.84
N ASP A 110 4.35 4.16 7.06
CA ASP A 110 3.76 4.30 5.73
C ASP A 110 4.80 4.01 4.63
N VAL A 111 5.99 3.54 5.00
CA VAL A 111 7.07 3.13 4.11
C VAL A 111 7.26 1.61 4.19
N LYS A 112 7.54 0.98 3.06
CA LYS A 112 7.93 -0.43 2.99
C LYS A 112 9.05 -0.65 1.99
N LEU A 113 9.84 -1.69 2.21
CA LEU A 113 10.84 -2.11 1.24
C LEU A 113 10.17 -2.54 -0.08
N PRO A 114 10.80 -2.26 -1.22
CA PRO A 114 10.35 -2.76 -2.51
C PRO A 114 10.36 -4.28 -2.47
N ALA A 115 9.37 -4.89 -3.12
CA ALA A 115 9.33 -6.33 -3.24
C ALA A 115 10.59 -6.80 -3.99
N PRO A 116 11.29 -7.86 -3.54
CA PRO A 116 12.42 -8.41 -4.26
C PRO A 116 12.05 -8.65 -5.72
N ARG A 117 12.79 -8.01 -6.63
CA ARG A 117 12.60 -8.24 -8.06
C ARG A 117 12.93 -9.71 -8.32
N PRO A 118 12.09 -10.48 -9.03
CA PRO A 118 12.47 -11.83 -9.45
C PRO A 118 13.82 -11.73 -10.17
N ALA A 119 14.81 -12.50 -9.70
CA ALA A 119 16.09 -12.56 -10.37
C ALA A 119 15.84 -12.92 -11.85
N PRO A 120 16.56 -12.31 -12.81
CA PRO A 120 16.50 -12.76 -14.19
C PRO A 120 16.84 -14.24 -14.17
N THR A 121 15.85 -15.09 -14.46
CA THR A 121 16.08 -16.52 -14.58
C THR A 121 17.15 -16.67 -15.65
N PRO A 122 18.31 -17.28 -15.38
CA PRO A 122 19.25 -17.57 -16.45
C PRO A 122 18.44 -18.36 -17.48
N ALA A 123 18.35 -17.81 -18.69
CA ALA A 123 17.67 -18.47 -19.79
C ALA A 123 18.41 -19.79 -19.99
N ASN A 124 17.84 -20.87 -19.46
CA ASN A 124 18.40 -22.20 -19.61
C ASN A 124 18.39 -22.49 -21.12
N MET A 125 19.56 -22.37 -21.77
CA MET A 125 19.74 -22.59 -23.21
C MET A 125 19.48 -24.05 -23.63
N VAL A 126 19.05 -24.90 -22.69
CA VAL A 126 18.77 -26.34 -22.86
C VAL A 126 17.32 -26.68 -22.48
N ALA A 127 16.40 -25.72 -22.40
CA ALA A 127 14.97 -26.05 -22.39
C ALA A 127 14.45 -26.02 -23.84
N PRO A 128 13.90 -27.12 -24.38
CA PRO A 128 13.22 -27.09 -25.67
C PRO A 128 12.16 -26.00 -25.64
N ARG A 129 12.33 -24.98 -26.49
CA ARG A 129 11.34 -23.93 -26.71
C ARG A 129 9.99 -24.62 -26.97
N PRO A 130 8.95 -24.42 -26.15
CA PRO A 130 7.64 -24.96 -26.48
C PRO A 130 7.16 -24.23 -27.73
N THR A 131 7.37 -24.83 -28.89
CA THR A 131 6.74 -24.37 -30.12
C THR A 131 5.25 -24.68 -29.94
N THR A 132 4.45 -23.62 -29.85
CA THR A 132 2.98 -23.70 -29.90
C THR A 132 2.56 -24.09 -31.33
N ALA A 133 2.99 -25.27 -31.79
CA ALA A 133 2.77 -25.81 -33.12
C ALA A 133 2.20 -27.24 -33.09
N GLY A 134 1.78 -27.74 -31.92
CA GLY A 134 1.24 -29.11 -31.76
C GLY A 134 -0.23 -29.20 -31.36
N LYS A 135 -0.87 -28.10 -30.95
CA LYS A 135 -2.21 -28.15 -30.32
C LYS A 135 -3.38 -27.88 -31.29
N SER A 136 -3.09 -27.50 -32.54
CA SER A 136 -4.13 -27.21 -33.54
C SER A 136 -4.51 -28.40 -34.41
N LEU A 137 -3.71 -29.48 -34.42
CA LEU A 137 -3.94 -30.65 -35.29
C LEU A 137 -5.28 -31.36 -35.01
N PRO A 138 -5.68 -31.60 -33.73
CA PRO A 138 -7.00 -32.14 -33.43
C PRO A 138 -8.13 -31.19 -33.83
N ARG A 139 -7.95 -29.87 -33.63
CA ARG A 139 -8.95 -28.85 -34.01
C ARG A 139 -9.13 -28.73 -35.52
N LEU A 140 -8.03 -28.78 -36.28
CA LEU A 140 -8.06 -28.73 -37.75
C LEU A 140 -8.74 -29.97 -38.34
N LYS A 141 -8.50 -31.16 -37.75
CA LYS A 141 -9.19 -32.39 -38.17
C LYS A 141 -10.71 -32.29 -37.96
N MET A 142 -11.16 -31.75 -36.83
CA MET A 142 -12.59 -31.53 -36.57
C MET A 142 -13.22 -30.56 -37.57
N GLN A 143 -12.57 -29.42 -37.83
CA GLN A 143 -13.06 -28.44 -38.81
C GLN A 143 -13.13 -29.01 -40.24
N MET A 144 -12.17 -29.86 -40.62
CA MET A 144 -12.18 -30.51 -41.93
C MET A 144 -13.30 -31.55 -42.06
N LEU A 145 -13.58 -32.30 -40.98
CA LEU A 145 -14.69 -33.25 -40.93
C LEU A 145 -16.03 -32.52 -41.01
N GLU A 146 -16.22 -31.47 -40.22
CA GLU A 146 -17.42 -30.63 -40.24
C GLU A 146 -17.67 -30.02 -41.63
N LYS A 147 -16.63 -29.49 -42.27
CA LYS A 147 -16.71 -28.95 -43.63
C LYS A 147 -17.09 -30.01 -44.67
N LYS A 148 -16.62 -31.26 -44.53
CA LYS A 148 -17.02 -32.36 -45.42
C LYS A 148 -18.49 -32.75 -45.23
N GLN A 149 -18.97 -32.80 -43.99
CA GLN A 149 -20.37 -33.13 -43.68
C GLN A 149 -21.33 -32.05 -44.21
N LEU A 150 -20.97 -30.78 -44.06
CA LEU A 150 -21.77 -29.67 -44.60
C LEU A 150 -21.85 -29.73 -46.14
N ARG A 151 -20.75 -30.07 -46.80
CA ARG A 151 -20.75 -30.26 -48.26
C ARG A 151 -21.62 -31.44 -48.69
N ALA A 152 -21.51 -32.58 -48.02
CA ALA A 152 -22.32 -33.76 -48.32
C ALA A 152 -23.82 -33.50 -48.12
N ASN A 153 -24.20 -32.78 -47.06
CA ASN A 153 -25.59 -32.38 -46.82
C ASN A 153 -26.09 -31.39 -47.88
N SER A 154 -25.25 -30.46 -48.36
CA SER A 154 -25.65 -29.54 -49.42
C SER A 154 -25.84 -30.23 -50.77
N GLU A 155 -25.02 -31.24 -51.10
CA GLU A 155 -25.19 -32.02 -52.34
C GLU A 155 -26.42 -32.95 -52.24
N ALA A 156 -26.72 -33.50 -51.07
CA ALA A 156 -27.92 -34.31 -50.85
C ALA A 156 -29.23 -33.49 -50.95
N LEU A 157 -29.22 -32.23 -50.51
CA LEU A 157 -30.37 -31.33 -50.62
C LEU A 157 -30.56 -30.77 -52.04
N LEU A 158 -29.52 -30.74 -52.86
CA LEU A 158 -29.57 -30.33 -54.27
C LEU A 158 -29.91 -31.48 -55.22
N ALA A 159 -29.92 -32.73 -54.72
CA ALA A 159 -30.22 -33.94 -55.48
C ALA A 159 -31.68 -34.43 -55.30
N LEU A 160 -32.53 -33.62 -54.65
CA LEU A 160 -33.99 -33.83 -54.49
C LEU A 160 -34.75 -32.90 -55.44
#